data_AF-A0AAV6L6X4-F1
#
_entry.id   AF-A0AAV6L6X4-F1
#
_cell.length_a   1.000
_cell.length_b   1.000
_cell.length_c   1.000
_cell.angle_alpha   90.00
_cell.angle_beta   90.00
_cell.angle_gamma   90.00
#
_symmetry.space_group_name_H-M   'P 1'
#
loop_
_entity.id
_entity.type
_entity.pdbx_description
1 polymer ?
#
loop_
_entity_poly.entity_id
_entity_poly.type
_entity_poly.pdbx_seq_one_letter_code
_entity_poly.pdbx_strand_id
1 'polypeptide(L)'
;MFHVGTAAIFGSLNGFRLGLQLLNISHNKLTGTIPSSLAKLTELESLDLSQNLLSGQIPGQLTQLTFLSILNVSHNRLTGRIPQGNQFDTFENSSYDGNLGLCGVPLSKSCINSLTSPPPPPIFQGHDLEFPRGIYWMVIALGYGSGLVVGLVIGTTLTRRYHEWFVDTFGWGKKFQKKKKKSKGRRT
;
A
#
# COMPACT_ATOMS: atom_id res chain seq x y z
N MET A 1 -18.22 60.89 49.71
CA MET A 1 -18.21 60.49 48.28
C MET A 1 -17.13 59.43 48.17
N PHE A 2 -17.53 58.16 48.11
CA PHE A 2 -16.64 57.00 48.28
C PHE A 2 -15.81 56.76 47.02
N HIS A 3 -14.48 56.81 47.16
CA HIS A 3 -13.55 56.27 46.18
C HIS A 3 -13.42 54.75 46.44
N VAL A 4 -14.05 53.94 45.58
CA VAL A 4 -13.75 52.50 45.52
C VAL A 4 -12.98 52.28 44.24
N GLY A 5 -11.67 52.08 44.37
CA GLY A 5 -10.81 51.66 43.28
C GLY A 5 -11.14 50.23 42.90
N THR A 6 -11.88 50.05 41.81
CA THR A 6 -11.98 48.77 41.11
C THR A 6 -10.63 48.49 40.45
N ALA A 7 -9.78 47.75 41.14
CA ALA A 7 -8.62 47.11 40.54
C ALA A 7 -9.10 46.27 39.35
N ALA A 8 -8.59 46.59 38.17
CA ALA A 8 -8.89 45.90 36.94
C ALA A 8 -8.49 44.42 37.06
N ILE A 9 -9.48 43.54 37.29
CA ILE A 9 -9.36 42.08 37.10
C ILE A 9 -9.44 41.77 35.60
N PHE A 10 -8.67 42.50 34.80
CA PHE A 10 -8.40 42.15 33.40
C PHE A 10 -6.89 42.03 33.23
N GLY A 11 -6.31 41.13 34.02
CA GLY A 11 -5.09 40.45 33.65
C GLY A 11 -5.35 39.67 32.37
N SER A 12 -5.23 40.37 31.23
CA SER A 12 -4.73 39.90 29.95
C SER A 12 -4.66 38.36 29.83
N LEU A 13 -5.73 37.73 29.34
CA LEU A 13 -5.71 36.35 28.83
C LEU A 13 -4.90 36.23 27.52
N ASN A 14 -3.87 37.06 27.33
CA ASN A 14 -2.93 36.97 26.21
C ASN A 14 -1.80 35.93 26.46
N GLY A 15 -1.97 35.05 27.46
CA GLY A 15 -0.94 34.10 27.88
C GLY A 15 -1.25 32.62 27.68
N PHE A 16 -2.51 32.24 27.44
CA PHE A 16 -2.85 30.82 27.28
C PHE A 16 -2.86 30.43 25.80
N ARG A 17 -1.67 30.25 25.20
CA ARG A 17 -1.57 29.45 23.97
C ARG A 17 -1.78 28.00 24.37
N LEU A 18 -2.98 27.48 24.17
CA LEU A 18 -3.21 26.04 24.11
C LEU A 18 -2.51 25.54 22.86
N GLY A 19 -1.24 25.14 23.01
CA GLY A 19 -0.44 24.52 21.96
C GLY A 19 -0.85 23.06 21.78
N LEU A 20 -0.90 22.61 20.53
CA LEU A 20 -1.18 21.21 20.25
C LEU A 20 0.09 20.40 20.47
N GLN A 21 0.07 19.52 21.49
CA GLN A 21 1.21 18.68 21.88
C GLN A 21 1.21 17.32 21.18
N LEU A 22 0.04 16.75 20.91
CA LEU A 22 -0.07 15.43 20.29
C LEU A 22 -0.99 15.50 19.08
N LEU A 23 -0.46 15.12 17.92
CA LEU A 23 -1.21 14.98 16.68
C LEU A 23 -1.11 13.55 16.17
N ASN A 24 -2.19 12.79 16.33
CA ASN A 24 -2.32 11.46 15.75
C ASN A 24 -3.42 11.48 14.69
N ILE A 25 -3.02 11.27 13.43
CA ILE A 25 -3.94 11.06 12.30
C ILE A 25 -3.50 9.83 11.50
N SER A 26 -2.92 8.84 12.17
CA SER A 26 -2.53 7.59 11.53
C SER A 26 -3.74 6.75 11.11
N HIS A 27 -3.52 5.73 10.28
CA HIS A 27 -4.56 4.81 9.79
C HIS A 27 -5.70 5.49 9.03
N ASN A 28 -5.37 6.46 8.20
CA ASN A 28 -6.34 7.18 7.38
C ASN A 28 -6.01 7.02 5.87
N LYS A 29 -6.81 7.65 5.03
CA LYS A 29 -6.59 7.69 3.58
C LYS A 29 -6.11 9.07 3.13
N LEU A 30 -5.35 9.78 3.97
CA LEU A 30 -4.86 11.12 3.64
C LEU A 30 -3.89 11.05 2.46
N THR A 31 -4.11 11.90 1.48
CA THR A 31 -3.28 12.04 0.27
C THR A 31 -2.65 13.43 0.20
N GLY A 32 -1.73 13.63 -0.74
CA GLY A 32 -1.04 14.91 -0.93
C GLY A 32 0.26 14.99 -0.14
N THR A 33 0.80 16.19 0.06
CA THR A 33 2.08 16.41 0.73
C THR A 33 1.91 16.81 2.18
N ILE A 34 2.89 16.49 3.03
CA ILE A 34 2.94 17.02 4.40
C ILE A 34 3.13 18.55 4.31
N PRO A 35 2.23 19.36 4.88
CA PRO A 35 2.32 20.81 4.76
C PRO A 35 3.41 21.37 5.68
N SER A 36 4.25 22.27 5.17
CA SER A 36 5.29 22.95 5.96
C SER A 36 4.72 23.80 7.10
N SER A 37 3.44 24.19 7.02
CA SER A 37 2.74 24.91 8.09
C SER A 37 2.62 24.12 9.39
N LEU A 38 2.80 22.79 9.35
CA LEU A 38 2.82 21.96 10.55
C LEU A 38 3.99 22.34 11.50
N ALA A 39 5.06 22.93 10.95
CA ALA A 39 6.17 23.48 11.74
C ALA A 39 5.77 24.67 12.64
N LYS A 40 4.56 25.24 12.48
CA LYS A 40 4.04 26.32 13.34
C LYS A 40 3.54 25.81 14.70
N LEU A 41 3.36 24.50 14.86
CA LEU A 41 2.94 23.89 16.11
C LEU A 41 4.15 23.72 17.03
N THR A 42 4.68 24.83 17.55
CA THR A 42 5.96 24.83 18.29
C THR A 42 5.97 23.94 19.52
N GLU A 43 4.82 23.75 20.16
CA GLU A 43 4.65 22.90 21.35
C GLU A 43 4.40 21.41 21.02
N LEU A 44 4.53 20.99 19.76
CA LEU A 44 4.22 19.62 19.34
C LEU A 44 5.29 18.65 19.86
N GLU A 45 4.86 17.65 20.63
CA GLU A 45 5.68 16.61 21.24
C GLU A 45 5.57 15.27 20.50
N SER A 46 4.42 14.98 19.91
CA SER A 46 4.15 13.71 19.22
C SER A 46 3.38 13.94 17.92
N LEU A 47 3.93 13.39 16.82
CA LEU A 47 3.33 13.45 15.49
C LEU A 47 3.29 12.04 14.87
N ASP A 48 2.08 11.51 14.75
CA ASP A 48 1.83 10.23 14.06
C ASP A 48 0.97 10.46 12.81
N LEU A 49 1.59 10.25 11.65
CA LEU A 49 1.01 10.31 10.31
C LEU A 49 1.07 8.95 9.62
N SER A 50 1.39 7.89 10.36
CA SER A 50 1.64 6.57 9.77
C SER A 50 0.41 5.97 9.13
N GLN A 51 0.60 4.99 8.23
CA GLN A 51 -0.49 4.27 7.55
C GLN A 51 -1.47 5.21 6.85
N ASN A 52 -0.94 6.04 5.96
CA ASN A 52 -1.67 6.95 5.10
C ASN A 52 -1.18 6.83 3.64
N LEU A 53 -1.65 7.72 2.76
CA LEU A 53 -1.26 7.79 1.35
C LEU A 53 -0.51 9.10 1.04
N LEU A 54 0.16 9.69 2.04
CA LEU A 54 0.91 10.93 1.89
C LEU A 54 2.10 10.72 0.95
N SER A 55 2.45 11.75 0.20
CA SER A 55 3.42 11.72 -0.89
C SER A 55 4.31 12.97 -0.87
N GLY A 56 5.31 13.03 -1.76
CA GLY A 56 6.26 14.14 -1.77
C GLY A 56 7.34 14.00 -0.70
N GLN A 57 8.00 15.11 -0.36
CA GLN A 57 9.10 15.13 0.60
C GLN A 57 8.62 15.46 2.01
N ILE A 58 9.38 15.01 3.02
CA ILE A 58 9.22 15.50 4.39
C ILE A 58 9.74 16.94 4.43
N PRO A 59 8.93 17.95 4.81
CA PRO A 59 9.36 19.33 4.83
C PRO A 59 10.51 19.53 5.82
N GLY A 60 11.62 20.11 5.36
CA GLY A 60 12.75 20.42 6.23
C GLY A 60 12.40 21.38 7.37
N GLN A 61 11.31 22.15 7.26
CA GLN A 61 10.81 23.03 8.31
C GLN A 61 10.38 22.26 9.56
N LEU A 62 10.03 20.97 9.46
CA LEU A 62 9.66 20.18 10.64
C LEU A 62 10.81 20.00 11.62
N THR A 63 12.07 20.19 11.19
CA THR A 63 13.22 20.18 12.11
C THR A 63 13.17 21.33 13.11
N GLN A 64 12.35 22.37 12.88
CA GLN A 64 12.14 23.49 13.81
C GLN A 64 11.31 23.12 15.05
N LEU A 65 10.65 21.96 15.05
CA LEU A 65 9.85 21.49 16.17
C LEU A 65 10.76 20.94 17.28
N THR A 66 11.19 21.81 18.19
CA THR A 66 12.19 21.47 19.22
C THR A 66 11.65 20.54 20.31
N PHE A 67 10.34 20.51 20.55
CA PHE A 67 9.72 19.62 21.54
C PHE A 67 9.34 18.25 20.97
N LEU A 68 9.48 18.04 19.66
CA LEU A 68 9.04 16.81 19.00
C LEU A 68 9.91 15.63 19.44
N SER A 69 9.32 14.73 20.22
CA SER A 69 9.97 13.55 20.77
C SER A 69 9.57 12.26 20.07
N ILE A 70 8.39 12.25 19.45
CA ILE A 70 7.86 11.10 18.71
C ILE A 70 7.47 11.57 17.32
N LEU A 71 8.06 10.93 16.31
CA LEU A 71 7.66 11.07 14.91
C LEU A 71 7.40 9.68 14.35
N ASN A 72 6.24 9.49 13.70
CA ASN A 72 5.98 8.32 12.90
C ASN A 72 5.32 8.72 11.57
N VAL A 73 6.04 8.49 10.47
CA VAL A 73 5.58 8.72 9.10
C VAL A 73 5.59 7.42 8.28
N SER A 74 5.70 6.28 8.97
CA SER A 74 5.81 4.97 8.33
C SER A 74 4.59 4.62 7.49
N HIS A 75 4.76 3.71 6.53
CA HIS A 75 3.70 3.22 5.65
C HIS A 75 2.95 4.37 4.94
N ASN A 76 3.71 5.21 4.24
CA ASN A 76 3.22 6.25 3.33
C ASN A 76 3.91 6.12 1.96
N ARG A 77 3.73 7.10 1.08
CA ARG A 77 4.37 7.19 -0.24
C ARG A 77 5.39 8.34 -0.30
N LEU A 78 6.07 8.63 0.83
CA LEU A 78 7.04 9.71 0.92
C LEU A 78 8.32 9.40 0.13
N THR A 79 8.97 10.46 -0.33
CA THR A 79 10.10 10.44 -1.25
C THR A 79 11.18 11.43 -0.82
N GLY A 80 12.42 11.23 -1.29
CA GLY A 80 13.52 12.17 -1.07
C GLY A 80 14.32 11.91 0.21
N ARG A 81 15.22 12.83 0.53
CA ARG A 81 16.12 12.70 1.68
C ARG A 81 15.38 13.05 2.98
N ILE A 82 15.57 12.24 4.02
CA ILE A 82 15.08 12.54 5.36
C ILE A 82 15.80 13.80 5.89
N PRO A 83 15.05 14.84 6.33
CA PRO A 83 15.64 16.03 6.95
C PRO A 83 16.53 15.66 8.12
N GLN A 84 17.66 16.33 8.25
CA GLN A 84 18.61 16.14 9.34
C GLN A 84 18.61 17.37 10.25
N GLY A 85 18.93 17.16 11.52
CA GLY A 85 19.09 18.19 12.53
C GLY A 85 18.06 18.13 13.66
N ASN A 86 18.47 18.66 14.82
CA ASN A 86 17.69 18.69 16.05
C ASN A 86 17.19 17.28 16.43
N GLN A 87 15.89 17.13 16.60
CA GLN A 87 15.27 15.87 17.02
C GLN A 87 15.16 14.85 15.86
N PHE A 88 15.30 15.28 14.59
CA PHE A 88 15.19 14.35 13.47
C PHE A 88 16.30 13.30 13.41
N ASP A 89 17.46 13.62 13.99
CA ASP A 89 18.62 12.72 14.05
C ASP A 89 18.45 11.63 15.14
N THR A 90 17.46 11.78 16.03
CA THR A 90 17.22 10.84 17.14
C THR A 90 16.14 9.80 16.84
N PHE A 91 15.31 10.04 15.81
CA PHE A 91 14.24 9.13 15.46
C PHE A 91 14.76 7.83 14.83
N GLU A 92 14.12 6.71 15.20
CA GLU A 92 14.51 5.39 14.73
C GLU A 92 14.15 5.14 13.27
N ASN A 93 14.75 4.12 12.67
CA ASN A 93 14.41 3.64 11.32
C ASN A 93 12.92 3.28 11.19
N SER A 94 12.32 2.72 12.26
CA SER A 94 10.90 2.35 12.34
C SER A 94 9.95 3.52 12.05
N SER A 95 10.32 4.75 12.43
CA SER A 95 9.54 5.97 12.16
C SER A 95 9.36 6.26 10.67
N TYR A 96 10.22 5.73 9.80
CA TYR A 96 10.28 6.04 8.37
C TYR A 96 9.97 4.83 7.47
N ASP A 97 9.82 3.64 8.04
CA ASP A 97 9.64 2.38 7.30
C ASP A 97 8.41 2.39 6.38
N GLY A 98 8.37 1.54 5.36
CA GLY A 98 7.24 1.45 4.42
C GLY A 98 7.12 2.62 3.45
N ASN A 99 8.10 3.53 3.41
CA ASN A 99 8.20 4.61 2.41
C ASN A 99 9.28 4.30 1.37
N LEU A 100 8.90 3.67 0.25
CA LEU A 100 9.84 3.21 -0.79
C LEU A 100 10.74 4.32 -1.37
N GLY A 101 10.29 5.57 -1.36
CA GLY A 101 11.01 6.70 -1.96
C GLY A 101 11.95 7.43 -1.02
N LEU A 102 11.90 7.18 0.30
CA LEU A 102 12.78 7.84 1.26
C LEU A 102 14.21 7.32 1.16
N CYS A 103 15.19 8.14 1.55
CA CYS A 103 16.60 7.80 1.60
C CYS A 103 17.33 8.70 2.63
N GLY A 104 18.54 8.32 3.01
CA GLY A 104 19.35 9.00 4.03
C GLY A 104 19.16 8.40 5.42
N VAL A 105 20.03 8.76 6.34
CA VAL A 105 19.96 8.35 7.75
C VAL A 105 18.61 8.75 8.37
N PRO A 106 18.00 7.92 9.23
CA PRO A 106 18.51 6.65 9.78
C PRO A 106 18.34 5.41 8.86
N LEU A 107 17.81 5.55 7.64
CA LEU A 107 17.64 4.42 6.72
C LEU A 107 18.99 3.97 6.15
N SER A 108 19.15 2.66 5.90
CA SER A 108 20.32 2.12 5.19
C SER A 108 20.38 2.50 3.70
N LYS A 109 19.31 3.09 3.16
CA LYS A 109 19.19 3.47 1.75
C LYS A 109 19.87 4.82 1.48
N SER A 110 20.94 4.83 0.69
CA SER A 110 21.64 6.06 0.31
C SER A 110 20.87 6.87 -0.74
N CYS A 111 20.93 8.20 -0.64
CA CYS A 111 20.40 9.09 -1.68
C CYS A 111 21.43 9.26 -2.80
N ILE A 112 21.10 8.83 -4.02
CA ILE A 112 21.96 9.02 -5.20
C ILE A 112 21.78 10.47 -5.69
N ASN A 113 22.87 11.24 -5.76
CA ASN A 113 22.86 12.60 -6.31
C ASN A 113 22.79 12.51 -7.85
N SER A 114 21.67 12.88 -8.44
CA SER A 114 21.42 12.85 -9.88
C SER A 114 22.10 14.02 -10.65
N LEU A 115 23.42 14.16 -10.53
CA LEU A 115 24.20 15.11 -11.35
C LEU A 115 25.42 14.51 -12.06
N THR A 116 25.78 13.25 -11.82
CA THR A 116 26.80 12.57 -12.62
C THR A 116 26.45 11.10 -12.81
N SER A 117 25.85 10.75 -13.94
CA SER A 117 25.97 9.38 -14.45
C SER A 117 25.88 9.37 -15.98
N PRO A 118 26.85 8.74 -16.69
CA PRO A 118 26.66 8.34 -18.08
C PRO A 118 25.44 7.40 -18.20
N PRO A 119 24.85 7.22 -19.39
CA PRO A 119 23.61 6.47 -19.55
C PRO A 119 23.68 5.10 -18.86
N PRO A 120 22.62 4.70 -18.13
CA PRO A 120 22.68 3.52 -17.28
C PRO A 120 22.88 2.24 -18.14
N PRO A 121 23.82 1.35 -17.75
CA PRO A 121 23.83 0.00 -18.29
C PRO A 121 22.53 -0.74 -17.89
N PRO A 122 22.12 -1.76 -18.66
CA PRO A 122 20.81 -2.40 -18.50
C PRO A 122 20.64 -2.97 -17.07
N ILE A 123 19.46 -2.65 -16.54
CA ILE A 123 18.92 -2.93 -15.22
C ILE A 123 19.25 -4.36 -14.75
N PHE A 124 20.05 -4.48 -13.69
CA PHE A 124 20.08 -5.67 -12.85
C PHE A 124 19.17 -5.38 -11.64
N GLN A 125 17.95 -5.91 -11.68
CA GLN A 125 17.01 -5.85 -10.55
C GLN A 125 17.51 -6.76 -9.43
N GLY A 126 17.93 -6.17 -8.32
CA GLY A 126 18.13 -6.87 -7.06
C GLY A 126 16.79 -7.42 -6.56
N HIS A 127 16.76 -8.74 -6.36
CA HIS A 127 15.64 -9.50 -5.83
C HIS A 127 15.72 -9.47 -4.29
N ASP A 128 14.82 -8.73 -3.62
CA ASP A 128 14.58 -8.87 -2.18
C ASP A 128 13.19 -9.49 -1.96
N LEU A 129 13.22 -10.79 -1.61
CA LEU A 129 12.16 -11.61 -1.02
C LEU A 129 10.77 -11.63 -1.72
N GLU A 130 10.74 -12.05 -2.98
CA GLU A 130 9.54 -12.64 -3.62
C GLU A 130 9.84 -14.11 -3.96
N PHE A 131 8.92 -15.02 -3.58
CA PHE A 131 9.00 -16.45 -3.93
C PHE A 131 9.41 -16.61 -5.41
N PRO A 132 10.43 -17.44 -5.73
CA PRO A 132 10.95 -17.57 -7.09
C PRO A 132 9.81 -17.77 -8.10
N ARG A 133 9.76 -16.98 -9.18
CA ARG A 133 8.79 -17.14 -10.28
C ARG A 133 8.71 -18.58 -10.83
N GLY A 134 9.73 -19.41 -10.57
CA GLY A 134 9.74 -20.85 -10.88
C GLY A 134 8.82 -21.71 -10.00
N ILE A 135 8.49 -21.30 -8.77
CA ILE A 135 7.64 -22.06 -7.86
C ILE A 135 6.18 -22.06 -8.34
N TYR A 136 5.71 -20.95 -8.93
CA TYR A 136 4.33 -20.86 -9.42
C TYR A 136 4.05 -21.87 -10.54
N TRP A 137 4.96 -21.99 -11.50
CA TRP A 137 4.88 -23.02 -12.55
C TRP A 137 5.01 -24.44 -12.00
N MET A 138 5.82 -24.66 -10.96
CA MET A 138 5.91 -25.97 -10.30
C MET A 138 4.60 -26.35 -9.60
N VAL A 139 3.96 -25.41 -8.90
CA VAL A 139 2.64 -25.62 -8.26
C VAL A 139 1.57 -25.91 -9.31
N ILE A 140 1.56 -25.17 -10.42
CA ILE A 140 0.67 -25.41 -11.56
C ILE A 140 0.92 -26.79 -12.18
N ALA A 141 2.18 -27.17 -12.42
CA ALA A 141 2.56 -28.45 -13.01
C ALA A 141 2.15 -29.64 -12.12
N LEU A 142 2.36 -29.53 -10.81
CA LEU A 142 1.93 -30.55 -9.82
C LEU A 142 0.41 -30.69 -9.75
N GLY A 143 -0.32 -29.57 -9.90
CA GLY A 143 -1.78 -29.55 -9.96
C GLY A 143 -2.35 -30.23 -11.22
N TYR A 144 -1.79 -29.95 -12.40
CA TYR A 144 -2.27 -30.56 -13.66
C TYR A 144 -2.04 -32.07 -13.71
N GLY A 145 -0.88 -32.55 -13.23
CA GLY A 145 -0.57 -33.98 -13.23
C GLY A 145 -1.51 -34.79 -12.33
N SER A 146 -1.77 -34.30 -11.13
CA SER A 146 -2.68 -34.96 -10.18
C SER A 146 -4.15 -34.85 -10.61
N GLY A 147 -4.56 -33.69 -11.12
CA GLY A 147 -5.93 -33.45 -11.60
C GLY A 147 -6.33 -34.31 -12.80
N LEU A 148 -5.43 -34.55 -13.75
CA LEU A 148 -5.71 -35.41 -14.92
C LEU A 148 -5.97 -36.87 -14.50
N VAL A 149 -5.18 -37.40 -13.58
CA VAL A 149 -5.32 -38.80 -13.10
C VAL A 149 -6.65 -38.96 -12.37
N VAL A 150 -6.97 -38.05 -11.46
CA VAL A 150 -8.25 -38.06 -10.73
C VAL A 150 -9.43 -37.91 -11.70
N GLY A 151 -9.32 -37.00 -12.68
CA GLY A 151 -10.34 -36.80 -13.72
C GLY A 151 -10.58 -38.03 -14.60
N LEU A 152 -9.52 -38.74 -15.00
CA LEU A 152 -9.64 -39.98 -15.79
C LEU A 152 -10.24 -41.13 -14.96
N VAL A 153 -9.90 -41.25 -13.69
CA VAL A 153 -10.46 -42.27 -12.79
C VAL A 153 -11.95 -42.02 -12.54
N ILE A 154 -12.34 -40.78 -12.22
CA ILE A 154 -13.75 -40.41 -12.03
C ILE A 154 -14.52 -40.51 -13.35
N GLY A 155 -13.95 -40.05 -14.45
CA GLY A 155 -14.57 -40.12 -15.78
C GLY A 155 -14.82 -41.56 -16.23
N THR A 156 -13.85 -42.46 -16.08
CA THR A 156 -14.00 -43.88 -16.47
C THR A 156 -14.96 -44.63 -15.56
N THR A 157 -14.97 -44.36 -14.25
CA THR A 157 -15.92 -44.97 -13.31
C THR A 157 -17.36 -44.51 -13.57
N LEU A 158 -17.58 -43.22 -13.81
CA LEU A 158 -18.90 -42.68 -14.15
C LEU A 158 -19.39 -43.16 -15.52
N THR A 159 -18.53 -43.18 -16.53
CA THR A 159 -18.91 -43.62 -17.89
C THR A 159 -19.25 -45.11 -17.92
N ARG A 160 -18.58 -45.95 -17.12
CA ARG A 160 -18.91 -47.38 -16.99
C ARG A 160 -20.20 -47.61 -16.20
N ARG A 161 -20.48 -46.78 -15.20
CA ARG A 161 -21.64 -46.95 -14.31
C ARG A 161 -22.94 -46.35 -14.88
N TYR A 162 -22.82 -45.31 -15.70
CA TYR A 162 -23.94 -44.55 -16.26
C TYR A 162 -23.86 -44.45 -17.79
N HIS A 163 -23.37 -45.50 -18.45
CA HIS A 163 -23.19 -45.53 -19.91
C HIS A 163 -24.46 -45.11 -20.67
N GLU A 164 -25.62 -45.63 -20.28
CA GLU A 164 -26.92 -45.31 -20.90
C GLU A 164 -27.31 -43.82 -20.77
N TRP A 165 -27.19 -43.26 -19.56
CA TRP A 165 -27.51 -41.84 -19.30
C TRP A 165 -26.53 -40.89 -20.00
N PHE A 166 -25.25 -41.25 -20.06
CA PHE A 166 -24.21 -40.43 -20.69
C PHE A 166 -24.35 -40.37 -22.21
N VAL A 167 -24.65 -41.51 -22.86
CA VAL A 167 -24.88 -41.57 -24.31
C VAL A 167 -26.12 -40.77 -24.73
N ASP A 168 -27.20 -40.77 -23.94
CA ASP A 168 -28.40 -39.99 -24.30
C ASP A 168 -28.21 -38.47 -24.06
N THR A 169 -27.43 -38.08 -23.05
CA THR A 169 -27.13 -36.67 -22.73
C THR A 169 -26.19 -36.03 -23.75
N PHE A 170 -25.10 -36.70 -24.14
CA PHE A 170 -24.07 -36.13 -25.01
C PHE A 170 -24.06 -36.70 -26.44
N GLY A 171 -24.79 -37.78 -26.74
CA GLY A 171 -24.93 -38.39 -28.06
C GLY A 171 -25.83 -37.62 -29.04
N TRP A 172 -25.80 -36.28 -28.98
CA TRP A 172 -26.65 -35.41 -29.79
C TRP A 172 -26.17 -35.26 -31.25
N GLY A 173 -25.15 -36.01 -31.69
CA GLY A 173 -24.69 -35.99 -33.08
C GLY A 173 -25.68 -36.60 -34.10
N LYS A 174 -26.46 -37.60 -33.70
CA LYS A 174 -27.36 -38.33 -34.65
C LYS A 174 -28.73 -37.67 -34.84
N LYS A 175 -29.22 -36.87 -33.88
CA LYS A 175 -30.56 -36.24 -33.96
C LYS A 175 -30.58 -35.03 -34.93
N PHE A 176 -29.44 -34.35 -35.15
CA PHE A 176 -29.36 -33.21 -36.08
C PHE A 176 -29.47 -33.59 -37.57
N GLN A 177 -28.99 -34.77 -37.96
CA GLN A 177 -29.09 -35.26 -39.36
C GLN A 177 -30.53 -35.59 -39.77
N LYS A 178 -31.36 -36.10 -38.84
CA LYS A 178 -32.80 -36.37 -39.10
C LYS A 178 -33.61 -35.07 -39.22
N LYS A 179 -33.28 -34.02 -38.46
CA LYS A 179 -33.95 -32.71 -38.57
C LYS A 179 -33.60 -31.97 -39.87
N LYS A 180 -32.38 -32.09 -40.39
CA LYS A 180 -31.99 -31.49 -41.69
C LYS A 180 -32.70 -32.12 -42.89
N LYS A 181 -33.04 -33.42 -42.86
CA LYS A 181 -33.79 -34.08 -43.96
C LYS A 181 -35.28 -33.72 -43.97
N LYS A 182 -35.91 -33.47 -42.81
CA LYS A 182 -37.34 -33.11 -42.73
C LYS A 182 -37.65 -31.65 -43.13
N SER A 183 -36.66 -30.75 -43.03
CA SER A 183 -36.83 -29.33 -43.41
C SER A 183 -36.69 -29.07 -44.92
N LYS A 184 -36.17 -30.02 -45.70
CA LYS A 184 -35.94 -29.87 -47.15
C LYS A 184 -37.06 -30.40 -48.05
N GLY A 185 -38.13 -30.98 -47.50
CA GLY A 185 -39.24 -31.57 -48.26
C GLY A 185 -40.57 -30.83 -48.15
N ARG A 186 -40.59 -29.55 -47.75
CA ARG A 186 -41.84 -28.80 -47.50
C ARG A 186 -41.86 -27.39 -48.12
N ARG A 187 -41.08 -27.20 -49.19
CA ARG A 187 -41.08 -26.02 -50.07
C ARG A 187 -40.75 -26.46 -51.51
N THR A 188 -41.74 -27.04 -52.18
CA THR A 188 -41.91 -27.10 -53.64
C THR A 188 -43.39 -27.28 -53.90
#